data_AF-A0A6J5IMZ8-F1
#
_entry.id   AF-A0A6J5IMZ8-F1
#
_cell.length_a   1.000
_cell.length_b   1.000
_cell.length_c   1.000
_cell.angle_alpha   90.00
_cell.angle_beta   90.00
_cell.angle_gamma   90.00
#
_symmetry.space_group_name_H-M   'P 1'
#
loop_
_entity.id
_entity.type
_entity.pdbx_description
1 polymer ?
#
loop_
_entity_poly.entity_id
_entity_poly.type
_entity_poly.pdbx_seq_one_letter_code
_entity_poly.pdbx_strand_id
1 'polypeptide(L)'
;MPRTPTDRAPQRTAREQPLARKIRALRPLSSDARAQQVTDVVDAFRRLRGSVVRFIRMFSAAHADDALSALGFRELLSTLEDEARAARFTRLPELERAIGHARRLERTRDDVFSDSFSNDPAAMHDAVAALERVDLLFVGLCVEYVMERHAPASLPVSPEAPSARSLTDHSTALC
;
A
#
# COMPACT_ATOMS: atom_id res chain seq x y z
N MET A 1 5.20 -55.48 67.24
CA MET A 1 4.85 -54.33 68.12
C MET A 1 5.99 -54.17 69.11
N PRO A 2 6.75 -53.06 69.18
CA PRO A 2 6.23 -51.67 69.22
C PRO A 2 6.99 -50.57 68.41
N ARG A 3 6.19 -49.57 68.02
CA ARG A 3 6.39 -48.09 67.91
C ARG A 3 7.62 -47.48 67.20
N THR A 4 7.28 -46.74 66.14
CA THR A 4 8.01 -45.63 65.50
C THR A 4 8.21 -44.42 66.42
N PRO A 5 9.24 -43.60 66.10
CA PRO A 5 9.07 -42.14 66.12
C PRO A 5 9.45 -41.48 64.79
N THR A 6 8.62 -40.51 64.43
CA THR A 6 8.70 -39.52 63.36
C THR A 6 10.09 -38.89 63.17
N ASP A 7 10.59 -38.85 61.93
CA ASP A 7 11.51 -37.80 61.50
C ASP A 7 11.15 -37.30 60.08
N ARG A 8 11.34 -35.99 59.95
CA ARG A 8 11.04 -34.98 58.94
C ARG A 8 10.81 -35.42 57.48
N ALA A 9 9.75 -34.81 56.93
CA ALA A 9 9.61 -34.57 55.49
C ALA A 9 10.77 -33.72 54.95
N PRO A 10 11.22 -34.01 53.72
CA PRO A 10 11.73 -32.97 52.84
C PRO A 10 10.85 -32.83 51.60
N GLN A 11 10.42 -31.59 51.43
CA GLN A 11 10.52 -30.86 50.17
C GLN A 11 9.58 -31.30 49.04
N ARG A 12 8.57 -30.44 48.85
CA ARG A 12 7.85 -30.18 47.60
C ARG A 12 8.70 -30.51 46.38
N THR A 13 8.47 -31.68 45.80
CA THR A 13 8.79 -31.91 44.39
C THR A 13 7.69 -31.24 43.58
N ALA A 14 7.77 -29.91 43.46
CA ALA A 14 7.25 -29.23 42.29
C ALA A 14 8.14 -29.67 41.13
N ARG A 15 7.93 -30.91 40.66
CA ARG A 15 8.50 -31.38 39.40
C ARG A 15 7.86 -30.53 38.32
N GLU A 16 8.63 -29.53 37.92
CA GLU A 16 8.60 -28.87 36.63
C GLU A 16 7.90 -29.77 35.62
N GLN A 17 6.68 -29.39 35.24
CA GLN A 17 6.04 -30.02 34.11
C GLN A 17 6.90 -29.64 32.90
N PRO A 18 7.52 -30.59 32.18
CA PRO A 18 8.14 -30.25 30.94
C PRO A 18 6.99 -29.86 30.01
N LEU A 19 6.95 -28.60 29.62
CA LEU A 19 6.22 -28.15 28.44
C LEU A 19 6.80 -28.93 27.27
N ALA A 20 6.34 -30.16 27.08
CA ALA A 20 6.58 -31.01 25.92
C ALA A 20 5.78 -30.42 24.76
N ARG A 21 6.14 -29.18 24.38
CA ARG A 21 5.71 -28.52 23.16
C ARG A 21 6.39 -29.31 22.05
N LYS A 22 5.68 -30.28 21.48
CA LYS A 22 6.11 -31.07 20.33
C LYS A 22 6.58 -30.10 19.24
N ILE A 23 7.90 -29.92 19.11
CA ILE A 23 8.50 -29.24 17.98
C ILE A 23 8.27 -30.18 16.80
N ARG A 24 7.20 -29.96 16.05
CA ARG A 24 7.01 -30.60 14.75
C ARG A 24 7.88 -29.84 13.76
N ALA A 25 8.88 -30.53 13.21
CA ALA A 25 9.57 -30.02 12.03
C ALA A 25 8.53 -29.84 10.93
N LEU A 26 8.34 -28.59 10.47
CA LEU A 26 7.54 -28.32 9.28
C LEU A 26 8.26 -28.98 8.11
N ARG A 27 7.53 -29.78 7.32
CA ARG A 27 8.08 -30.34 6.08
C ARG A 27 8.34 -29.15 5.14
N PRO A 28 9.58 -28.95 4.66
CA PRO A 28 9.84 -27.90 3.67
C PRO A 28 8.93 -28.07 2.46
N LEU A 29 8.51 -26.95 1.87
CA LEU A 29 7.83 -26.98 0.58
C LEU A 29 8.69 -27.69 -0.46
N SER A 30 8.03 -28.24 -1.49
CA SER A 30 8.76 -28.62 -2.70
C SER A 30 9.51 -27.38 -3.23
N SER A 31 10.69 -27.60 -3.81
CA SER A 31 11.51 -26.51 -4.35
C SER A 31 10.73 -25.59 -5.29
N ASP A 32 9.82 -26.17 -6.09
CA ASP A 32 9.00 -25.45 -7.06
C ASP A 32 7.93 -24.56 -6.39
N ALA A 33 7.27 -25.05 -5.34
CA ALA A 33 6.28 -24.27 -4.61
C ALA A 33 6.94 -23.09 -3.87
N ARG A 34 8.13 -23.31 -3.29
CA ARG A 34 8.91 -22.23 -2.67
C ARG A 34 9.33 -21.20 -3.71
N ALA A 35 9.85 -21.64 -4.86
CA ALA A 35 10.26 -20.75 -5.94
C ALA A 35 9.09 -19.87 -6.41
N GLN A 36 7.90 -20.45 -6.57
CA GLN A 36 6.71 -19.69 -6.95
C GLN A 36 6.36 -18.60 -5.93
N GLN A 37 6.40 -18.91 -4.63
CA GLN A 37 6.11 -17.91 -3.60
C GLN A 37 7.13 -16.77 -3.59
N VAL A 38 8.41 -17.07 -3.82
CA VAL A 38 9.45 -16.03 -3.93
C VAL A 38 9.14 -15.13 -5.13
N THR A 39 8.80 -15.73 -6.27
CA THR A 39 8.39 -15.00 -7.47
C THR A 39 7.20 -14.09 -7.18
N ASP A 40 6.17 -14.57 -6.49
CA ASP A 40 4.96 -13.78 -6.18
C ASP A 40 5.30 -12.53 -5.34
N VAL A 41 6.17 -12.67 -4.33
CA VAL A 41 6.64 -11.54 -3.50
C VAL A 41 7.41 -10.52 -4.35
N VAL A 42 8.34 -11.00 -5.19
CA VAL A 42 9.16 -10.14 -6.05
C VAL A 42 8.29 -9.42 -7.08
N ASP A 43 7.29 -10.11 -7.65
CA ASP A 43 6.35 -9.52 -8.60
C ASP A 43 5.43 -8.50 -7.95
N ALA A 44 4.93 -8.76 -6.75
CA ALA A 44 4.14 -7.78 -5.99
C ALA A 44 4.97 -6.51 -5.71
N PHE A 45 6.23 -6.66 -5.31
CA PHE A 45 7.15 -5.53 -5.13
C PHE A 45 7.41 -4.77 -6.43
N ARG A 46 7.62 -5.50 -7.54
CA ARG A 46 7.83 -4.91 -8.87
C ARG A 46 6.61 -4.10 -9.32
N ARG A 47 5.39 -4.61 -9.09
CA ARG A 47 4.13 -3.89 -9.39
C ARG A 47 4.02 -2.62 -8.56
N LEU A 48 4.25 -2.71 -7.25
CA LEU A 48 4.25 -1.56 -6.35
C LEU A 48 5.23 -0.47 -6.81
N ARG A 49 6.47 -0.85 -7.13
CA ARG A 49 7.47 0.08 -7.68
C ARG A 49 6.98 0.75 -8.97
N GLY A 50 6.38 -0.04 -9.87
CA GLY A 50 5.80 0.48 -11.12
C GLY A 50 4.67 1.47 -10.88
N SER A 51 3.82 1.26 -9.89
CA SER A 51 2.76 2.21 -9.52
C SER A 51 3.32 3.52 -8.96
N VAL A 52 4.34 3.46 -8.10
CA VAL A 52 5.03 4.67 -7.60
C VAL A 52 5.64 5.48 -8.75
N VAL A 53 6.35 4.82 -9.67
CA VAL A 53 6.93 5.48 -10.86
C VAL A 53 5.84 6.14 -11.71
N ARG A 54 4.73 5.46 -11.97
CA ARG A 54 3.61 6.03 -12.73
C ARG A 54 2.98 7.22 -12.01
N PHE A 55 2.86 7.18 -10.68
CA PHE A 55 2.30 8.27 -9.89
C PHE A 55 3.19 9.51 -9.95
N ILE A 56 4.51 9.36 -9.81
CA ILE A 56 5.47 10.47 -9.98
C ILE A 56 5.26 11.19 -11.31
N ARG A 57 5.05 10.44 -12.40
CA ARG A 57 4.82 11.02 -13.75
C ARG A 57 3.54 11.84 -13.85
N MET A 58 2.54 11.60 -13.00
CA MET A 58 1.32 12.41 -12.99
C MET A 58 1.55 13.82 -12.42
N PHE A 59 2.61 14.00 -11.63
CA PHE A 59 3.02 15.31 -11.15
C PHE A 59 3.87 16.06 -12.19
N SER A 60 4.82 15.37 -12.82
CA SER A 60 5.73 15.99 -13.79
C SER A 60 6.14 15.03 -14.91
N ALA A 61 6.05 15.51 -16.15
CA ALA A 61 6.56 14.81 -17.35
C ALA A 61 8.09 14.98 -17.54
N ALA A 62 8.76 15.74 -16.66
CA ALA A 62 10.20 16.00 -16.77
C ALA A 62 11.06 14.76 -16.49
N HIS A 63 10.49 13.76 -15.82
CA HIS A 63 11.21 12.56 -15.43
C HIS A 63 11.17 11.51 -16.54
N ALA A 64 12.32 11.27 -17.17
CA ALA A 64 12.47 10.17 -18.11
C ALA A 64 12.28 8.81 -17.39
N ASP A 65 11.60 7.88 -18.07
CA ASP A 65 11.31 6.53 -17.57
C ASP A 65 12.55 5.81 -17.03
N ASP A 66 13.66 5.95 -17.74
CA ASP A 66 14.93 5.29 -17.41
C ASP A 66 15.56 5.88 -16.15
N ALA A 67 15.42 7.20 -15.93
CA ALA A 67 15.95 7.86 -14.74
C ALA A 67 15.23 7.39 -13.47
N LEU A 68 13.89 7.35 -13.48
CA LEU A 68 13.12 6.81 -12.35
C LEU A 68 13.34 5.30 -12.18
N SER A 69 13.60 4.58 -13.26
CA SER A 69 13.85 3.14 -13.20
C SER A 69 15.21 2.79 -12.59
N ALA A 70 16.18 3.71 -12.62
CA ALA A 70 17.47 3.55 -11.96
C ALA A 70 17.43 3.83 -10.44
N LEU A 71 16.47 4.62 -9.96
CA LEU A 71 16.38 4.99 -8.54
C LEU A 71 16.06 3.82 -7.62
N GLY A 72 16.64 3.86 -6.42
CA GLY A 72 16.26 2.97 -5.32
C GLY A 72 14.80 3.18 -4.91
N PHE A 73 14.18 2.19 -4.27
CA PHE A 73 12.76 2.29 -3.88
C PHE A 73 12.53 3.41 -2.86
N ARG A 74 13.42 3.58 -1.87
CA ARG A 74 13.36 4.74 -0.96
C ARG A 74 13.46 6.08 -1.68
N GLU A 75 14.38 6.18 -2.65
CA GLU A 75 14.59 7.40 -3.41
C GLU A 75 13.33 7.74 -4.21
N LEU A 76 12.73 6.76 -4.87
CA LEU A 76 11.44 6.92 -5.54
C LEU A 76 10.34 7.42 -4.59
N LEU A 77 10.25 6.86 -3.38
CA LEU A 77 9.24 7.30 -2.42
C LEU A 77 9.49 8.74 -1.95
N SER A 78 10.75 9.13 -1.73
CA SER A 78 11.09 10.53 -1.42
C SER A 78 10.76 11.46 -2.58
N THR A 79 11.10 11.08 -3.82
CA THR A 79 10.76 11.86 -5.03
C THR A 79 9.25 12.01 -5.16
N LEU A 80 8.46 10.96 -4.94
CA LEU A 80 7.00 11.03 -4.95
C LEU A 80 6.47 12.03 -3.92
N GLU A 81 7.03 12.02 -2.72
CA GLU A 81 6.70 12.94 -1.63
C GLU A 81 6.96 14.40 -2.02
N ASP A 82 8.13 14.67 -2.60
CA ASP A 82 8.57 16.01 -2.98
C ASP A 82 7.75 16.55 -4.16
N GLU A 83 7.51 15.74 -5.18
CA GLU A 83 6.67 16.10 -6.33
C GLU A 83 5.21 16.35 -5.92
N ALA A 84 4.66 15.52 -5.01
CA ALA A 84 3.32 15.73 -4.49
C ALA A 84 3.19 17.04 -3.70
N ARG A 85 4.21 17.40 -2.91
CA ARG A 85 4.26 18.70 -2.22
C ARG A 85 4.34 19.87 -3.19
N ALA A 86 5.22 19.77 -4.19
CA ALA A 86 5.38 20.79 -5.22
C ALA A 86 4.07 21.01 -6.00
N ALA A 87 3.35 19.93 -6.30
CA ALA A 87 2.04 19.96 -6.95
C ALA A 87 0.87 20.36 -6.05
N ARG A 88 1.12 20.62 -4.75
CA ARG A 88 0.08 20.90 -3.74
C ARG A 88 -1.02 19.84 -3.72
N PHE A 89 -0.61 18.58 -3.78
CA PHE A 89 -1.50 17.42 -3.73
C PHE A 89 -2.44 17.50 -2.52
N THR A 90 -3.75 17.45 -2.78
CA THR A 90 -4.81 17.70 -1.79
C THR A 90 -4.83 16.67 -0.65
N ARG A 91 -4.52 15.41 -0.96
CA ARG A 91 -4.50 14.28 -0.01
C ARG A 91 -3.09 13.93 0.49
N LEU A 92 -2.23 14.94 0.68
CA LEU A 92 -0.84 14.72 1.10
C LEU A 92 -0.70 13.88 2.39
N PRO A 93 -1.51 14.07 3.45
CA PRO A 93 -1.40 13.24 4.65
C PRO A 93 -1.71 11.76 4.43
N GLU A 94 -2.61 11.43 3.50
CA GLU A 94 -2.89 10.06 3.08
C GLU A 94 -1.71 9.46 2.32
N LEU A 95 -1.13 10.24 1.41
CA LEU A 95 0.02 9.83 0.62
C LEU A 95 1.24 9.57 1.51
N GLU A 96 1.54 10.45 2.46
CA GLU A 96 2.64 10.28 3.42
C GLU A 96 2.46 9.01 4.28
N ARG A 97 1.22 8.69 4.67
CA ARG A 97 0.90 7.43 5.35
C ARG A 97 1.17 6.22 4.45
N ALA A 98 0.72 6.24 3.20
CA ALA A 98 0.98 5.18 2.22
C ALA A 98 2.48 4.99 1.98
N ILE A 99 3.23 6.08 1.83
CA ILE A 99 4.71 6.07 1.75
C ILE A 99 5.31 5.43 3.00
N GLY A 100 4.84 5.79 4.19
CA GLY A 100 5.28 5.17 5.45
C GLY A 100 5.05 3.65 5.49
N HIS A 101 3.93 3.17 4.95
CA HIS A 101 3.68 1.73 4.81
C HIS A 101 4.62 1.09 3.79
N ALA A 102 4.83 1.70 2.63
CA ALA A 102 5.75 1.22 1.60
C ALA A 102 7.20 1.12 2.10
N ARG A 103 7.69 2.14 2.83
CA ARG A 103 9.03 2.14 3.42
C ARG A 103 9.25 0.97 4.38
N ARG A 104 8.21 0.56 5.13
CA ARG A 104 8.28 -0.60 6.04
C ARG A 104 8.38 -1.92 5.27
N LEU A 105 7.77 -2.01 4.10
CA LEU A 105 7.77 -3.21 3.25
C LEU A 105 9.00 -3.34 2.36
N GLU A 106 9.87 -2.33 2.28
CA GLU A 106 11.09 -2.41 1.47
C GLU A 106 11.96 -3.62 1.84
N ARG A 107 12.07 -3.92 3.15
CA ARG A 107 12.89 -5.03 3.66
C ARG A 107 12.37 -6.40 3.24
N THR A 108 11.06 -6.52 2.95
CA THR A 108 10.44 -7.77 2.53
C THR A 108 11.11 -8.37 1.28
N ARG A 109 11.63 -7.52 0.38
CA ARG A 109 12.38 -7.98 -0.80
C ARG A 109 13.67 -8.71 -0.41
N ASP A 110 14.37 -8.22 0.61
CA ASP A 110 15.65 -8.79 1.01
C ASP A 110 15.42 -10.00 1.93
N ASP A 111 14.39 -9.92 2.79
CA ASP A 111 14.00 -10.99 3.72
C ASP A 111 13.55 -12.27 2.99
N VAL A 112 13.02 -12.16 1.76
CA VAL A 112 12.56 -13.31 0.96
C VAL A 112 13.66 -14.33 0.67
N PHE A 113 14.92 -13.89 0.68
CA PHE A 113 16.09 -14.74 0.46
C PHE A 113 16.64 -15.35 1.76
N SER A 114 16.07 -15.00 2.93
CA SER A 114 16.44 -15.62 4.19
C SER A 114 15.81 -17.01 4.33
N ASP A 115 16.55 -17.95 4.92
CA ASP A 115 16.04 -19.30 5.19
C ASP A 115 14.85 -19.28 6.15
N SER A 116 14.78 -18.34 7.09
CA SER A 116 13.66 -18.25 8.02
C SER A 116 12.36 -17.84 7.35
N PHE A 117 12.41 -16.84 6.44
CA PHE A 117 11.21 -16.32 5.80
C PHE A 117 10.77 -17.19 4.62
N SER A 118 11.73 -17.67 3.82
CA SER A 118 11.43 -18.52 2.66
C SER A 118 10.84 -19.89 3.02
N ASN A 119 10.98 -20.33 4.27
CA ASN A 119 10.35 -21.55 4.80
C ASN A 119 9.05 -21.29 5.57
N ASP A 120 8.52 -20.06 5.55
CA ASP A 120 7.24 -19.68 6.15
C ASP A 120 6.23 -19.23 5.07
N PRO A 121 5.43 -20.16 4.52
CA PRO A 121 4.43 -19.86 3.49
C PRO A 121 3.41 -18.81 3.92
N ALA A 122 3.03 -18.79 5.20
CA ALA A 122 2.04 -17.85 5.71
C ALA A 122 2.62 -16.43 5.71
N ALA A 123 3.86 -16.27 6.19
CA ALA A 123 4.56 -14.99 6.13
C ALA A 123 4.75 -14.47 4.69
N MET A 124 5.02 -15.35 3.72
CA MET A 124 5.12 -14.97 2.31
C MET A 124 3.79 -14.48 1.74
N HIS A 125 2.69 -15.19 2.00
CA HIS A 125 1.37 -14.75 1.56
C HIS A 125 0.94 -13.42 2.21
N ASP A 126 1.19 -13.26 3.52
CA ASP A 126 0.90 -12.02 4.24
C ASP A 126 1.71 -10.84 3.69
N ALA A 127 2.96 -11.07 3.31
CA ALA A 127 3.82 -10.10 2.65
C ALA A 127 3.28 -9.68 1.27
N VAL A 128 2.88 -10.64 0.42
CA VAL A 128 2.24 -10.34 -0.88
C VAL A 128 0.99 -9.49 -0.66
N ALA A 129 0.11 -9.89 0.25
CA ALA A 129 -1.12 -9.15 0.53
C ALA A 129 -0.83 -7.74 1.08
N ALA A 130 0.23 -7.56 1.87
CA ALA A 130 0.64 -6.25 2.35
C ALA A 130 1.15 -5.35 1.21
N LEU A 131 1.97 -5.89 0.30
CA LEU A 131 2.46 -5.19 -0.89
C LEU A 131 1.30 -4.77 -1.80
N GLU A 132 0.37 -5.67 -2.07
CA GLU A 132 -0.82 -5.40 -2.89
C GLU A 132 -1.73 -4.34 -2.27
N ARG A 133 -1.96 -4.38 -0.95
CA ARG A 133 -2.74 -3.35 -0.26
C ARG A 133 -2.12 -1.97 -0.44
N VAL A 134 -0.80 -1.85 -0.30
CA VAL A 134 -0.11 -0.57 -0.47
C VAL A 134 -0.11 -0.13 -1.93
N ASP A 135 0.03 -1.06 -2.89
CA ASP A 135 -0.10 -0.77 -4.32
C ASP A 135 -1.47 -0.18 -4.65
N LEU A 136 -2.55 -0.81 -4.14
CA LEU A 136 -3.92 -0.32 -4.32
C LEU A 136 -4.13 1.08 -3.69
N LEU A 137 -3.49 1.39 -2.56
CA LEU A 137 -3.54 2.73 -1.98
C LEU A 137 -2.91 3.77 -2.91
N PHE A 138 -1.74 3.49 -3.49
CA PHE A 138 -1.11 4.39 -4.45
C PHE A 138 -1.95 4.55 -5.73
N VAL A 139 -2.49 3.45 -6.26
CA VAL A 139 -3.36 3.49 -7.44
C VAL A 139 -4.60 4.33 -7.16
N GLY A 140 -5.27 4.14 -6.03
CA GLY A 140 -6.45 4.91 -5.64
C GLY A 140 -6.17 6.41 -5.55
N LEU A 141 -5.12 6.78 -4.80
CA LEU A 141 -4.69 8.19 -4.66
C LEU A 141 -4.31 8.81 -6.01
N CYS A 142 -3.65 8.05 -6.88
CA CYS A 142 -3.26 8.52 -8.21
C CYS A 142 -4.48 8.74 -9.11
N VAL A 143 -5.43 7.79 -9.13
CA VAL A 143 -6.65 7.90 -9.95
C VAL A 143 -7.51 9.06 -9.51
N GLU A 144 -7.73 9.21 -8.20
CA GLU A 144 -8.49 10.34 -7.65
C GLU A 144 -7.89 11.68 -8.08
N TYR A 145 -6.57 11.83 -8.00
CA TYR A 145 -5.89 13.05 -8.44
C TYR A 145 -6.02 13.33 -9.93
N VAL A 146 -5.91 12.30 -10.78
CA VAL A 146 -6.14 12.44 -12.22
C VAL A 146 -7.59 12.87 -12.47
N MET A 147 -8.55 12.30 -11.77
CA MET A 147 -9.96 12.69 -11.89
C MET A 147 -10.22 14.13 -11.43
N GLU A 148 -9.63 14.56 -10.31
CA GLU A 148 -9.72 15.95 -9.83
C GLU A 148 -9.14 16.93 -10.85
N ARG A 149 -8.00 16.60 -11.46
CA ARG A 149 -7.32 17.44 -12.45
C ARG A 149 -8.06 17.55 -13.79
N HIS A 150 -8.81 16.52 -14.16
CA HIS A 150 -9.58 16.46 -15.40
C HIS A 150 -11.08 16.71 -15.22
N ALA A 151 -11.54 17.03 -14.00
CA ALA A 151 -12.91 17.43 -13.78
C ALA A 151 -13.22 18.66 -14.64
N PRO A 152 -14.24 18.62 -15.52
CA PRO A 152 -14.57 19.76 -16.35
C PRO A 152 -14.92 20.93 -15.44
N ALA A 153 -14.28 22.07 -15.66
CA ALA A 153 -14.64 23.31 -14.99
C ALA A 153 -16.13 23.53 -15.26
N SER A 154 -16.95 23.38 -14.23
CA SER A 154 -18.38 23.64 -14.33
C SER A 154 -18.50 25.11 -14.71
N LEU A 155 -18.86 25.35 -15.98
CA LEU A 155 -19.08 26.70 -16.48
C LEU A 155 -20.09 27.36 -15.54
N PRO A 156 -19.82 28.58 -15.03
CA PRO A 156 -20.84 29.30 -14.31
C PRO A 156 -22.02 29.46 -15.27
N VAL A 157 -23.15 28.85 -14.95
CA VAL A 157 -24.43 29.21 -15.55
C VAL A 157 -24.62 30.68 -15.21
N SER A 158 -24.29 31.55 -16.16
CA SER A 158 -24.72 32.94 -16.12
C SER A 158 -26.23 32.93 -15.92
N PRO A 159 -26.78 33.63 -14.92
CA PRO A 159 -28.21 33.82 -14.85
C PRO A 159 -28.57 34.70 -16.04
N GLU A 160 -29.04 34.08 -17.12
CA GLU A 160 -29.70 34.79 -18.19
C GLU A 160 -30.97 35.41 -17.59
N ALA A 161 -30.86 36.68 -17.20
CA ALA A 161 -32.00 37.49 -16.86
C ALA A 161 -32.86 37.64 -18.13
N PRO A 162 -34.14 37.23 -18.11
CA PRO A 162 -34.99 37.42 -19.27
C PRO A 162 -35.24 38.92 -19.44
N SER A 163 -34.59 39.50 -20.44
CA SER A 163 -34.82 40.87 -20.87
C SER A 163 -36.18 40.95 -21.56
N ALA A 164 -37.19 41.37 -20.79
CA ALA A 164 -38.46 41.83 -21.35
C ALA A 164 -38.26 43.17 -22.06
N ARG A 165 -38.33 43.20 -23.41
CA ARG A 165 -38.65 44.38 -24.23
C ARG A 165 -39.38 43.93 -25.51
N SER A 166 -40.72 44.01 -25.50
CA SER A 166 -41.53 45.05 -26.16
C SER A 166 -41.65 44.80 -27.67
N LEU A 167 -42.68 44.06 -28.07
CA LEU A 167 -43.98 44.57 -28.55
C LEU A 167 -43.85 45.25 -29.93
N THR A 168 -44.18 44.43 -30.92
CA THR A 168 -44.44 44.66 -32.34
C THR A 168 -44.91 46.06 -32.75
N ASP A 169 -44.18 46.62 -33.71
CA ASP A 169 -44.61 47.70 -34.60
C ASP A 169 -45.89 47.29 -35.36
N HIS A 170 -46.97 48.07 -35.17
CA HIS A 170 -48.11 48.07 -36.09
C HIS A 170 -48.02 49.30 -36.97
N SER A 171 -47.52 49.12 -38.20
CA SER A 171 -47.60 50.12 -39.26
C SER A 171 -48.73 49.76 -40.23
N THR A 172 -49.74 50.64 -40.18
CA THR A 172 -50.92 50.89 -41.03
C THR A 172 -50.96 50.30 -42.44
N ALA A 173 -52.09 49.64 -42.76
CA ALA A 173 -52.56 49.42 -44.13
C ALA A 173 -53.98 50.01 -44.31
N LEU A 174 -54.07 50.80 -45.38
CA LEU A 174 -55.20 51.39 -46.09
C LEU A 174 -56.56 50.65 -46.01
N CYS A 175 -57.63 51.41 -45.71
CA CYS A 175 -58.86 51.59 -46.49
C CYS A 175 -59.95 52.24 -45.63
#